data_AF-A0A4Q3TAM3-F1
#
_entry.id   AF-A0A4Q3TAM3-F1
#
_cell.length_a   1.000
_cell.length_b   1.000
_cell.length_c   1.000
_cell.angle_alpha   90.00
_cell.angle_beta   90.00
_cell.angle_gamma   90.00
#
_symmetry.space_group_name_H-M   'P 1'
#
loop_
_entity.id
_entity.type
_entity.pdbx_description
1 polymer ?
#
loop_
_entity_poly.entity_id
_entity_poly.type
_entity_poly.pdbx_seq_one_letter_code
_entity_poly.pdbx_strand_id
1 'polypeptide(L)'
;LLLLGLFSLWLRVQKYRNKLVSQLPGFIDAMVRLITIGNSTQSSFQLAAATTKAPLRGYMENANSLIRAGVNLDQALHQMARTVRIEEMYLLAAILGLGVRYGGRADVLLERVANFMRDREQAGHELVAMSSETRLSAWILGLLPVCVGLAIVLLNGSYFNRMWQDPVGQMMIFGALGLQVFGVLLLYRLARID
;
A
#
# COMPACT_ATOMS: atom_id res chain seq x y z
N LEU A 1 24.94 11.04 4.40
CA LEU A 1 25.09 9.97 3.39
C LEU A 1 24.54 8.62 3.88
N LEU A 2 24.95 8.11 5.04
CA LEU A 2 24.46 6.82 5.58
C LEU A 2 22.93 6.79 5.85
N LEU A 3 22.35 7.87 6.40
CA LEU A 3 20.89 7.96 6.63
C LEU A 3 20.07 7.95 5.33
N LEU A 4 20.54 8.65 4.29
CA LEU A 4 19.92 8.63 2.95
C LEU A 4 20.05 7.26 2.29
N GLY A 5 21.17 6.58 2.49
CA GLY A 5 21.38 5.20 2.03
C GLY A 5 20.44 4.20 2.72
N LEU A 6 20.31 4.28 4.04
CA LEU A 6 19.39 3.45 4.83
C LEU A 6 17.92 3.71 4.44
N PHE A 7 17.54 4.97 4.24
CA PHE A 7 16.20 5.34 3.80
C PHE A 7 15.89 4.84 2.38
N SER A 8 16.85 4.98 1.46
CA SER A 8 16.76 4.43 0.10
C SER A 8 16.60 2.90 0.11
N LEU A 9 17.37 2.22 0.95
CA LEU A 9 17.30 0.76 1.11
C LEU A 9 15.93 0.35 1.65
N TRP A 10 15.44 1.04 2.67
CA TRP A 10 14.13 0.80 3.27
C TRP A 10 12.99 0.96 2.25
N LEU A 11 13.02 2.04 1.46
CA LEU A 11 12.04 2.25 0.38
C LEU A 11 12.12 1.16 -0.69
N ARG A 12 13.32 0.71 -1.06
CA ARG A 12 13.48 -0.38 -2.04
C ARG A 12 12.94 -1.70 -1.51
N VAL A 13 13.20 -2.03 -0.24
CA VAL A 13 12.66 -3.23 0.41
C VAL A 13 11.14 -3.19 0.45
N GLN A 14 10.56 -2.04 0.81
CA GLN A 14 9.10 -1.90 0.85
C GLN A 14 8.46 -2.04 -0.54
N LYS A 15 9.03 -1.38 -1.56
CA LYS A 15 8.58 -1.54 -2.96
C LYS A 15 8.68 -2.99 -3.44
N TYR A 16 9.75 -3.68 -3.06
CA TYR A 16 9.95 -5.08 -3.41
C TYR A 16 8.89 -5.98 -2.75
N ARG A 17 8.61 -5.79 -1.45
CA ARG A 17 7.56 -6.52 -0.72
C ARG A 17 6.17 -6.26 -1.31
N ASN A 18 5.83 -5.00 -1.58
CA ASN A 18 4.54 -4.67 -2.18
C ASN A 18 4.37 -5.33 -3.56
N LYS A 19 5.42 -5.36 -4.38
CA LYS A 19 5.40 -6.01 -5.69
C LYS A 19 5.27 -7.53 -5.61
N LEU A 20 5.76 -8.17 -4.54
CA LEU A 20 5.52 -9.59 -4.28
C LEU A 20 4.04 -9.83 -3.95
N VAL A 21 3.48 -9.03 -3.04
CA VAL A 21 2.08 -9.14 -2.61
C VAL A 21 1.12 -8.92 -3.77
N SER A 22 1.34 -7.89 -4.59
CA SER A 22 0.47 -7.59 -5.75
C SER A 22 0.51 -8.64 -6.86
N GLN A 23 1.53 -9.51 -6.89
CA GLN A 23 1.64 -10.60 -7.87
C GLN A 23 0.97 -11.90 -7.40
N LEU A 24 0.71 -12.05 -6.09
CA LEU A 24 0.10 -13.24 -5.52
C LEU A 24 -1.33 -13.50 -6.03
N PRO A 25 -2.24 -12.51 -6.12
CA PRO A 25 -3.59 -12.77 -6.63
C PRO A 25 -3.58 -13.33 -8.05
N GLY A 26 -2.78 -12.76 -8.95
CA GLY A 26 -2.66 -13.24 -10.32
C GLY A 26 -2.07 -14.65 -10.42
N PHE A 27 -1.15 -15.00 -9.52
CA PHE A 27 -0.63 -16.36 -9.40
C PHE A 27 -1.72 -17.35 -8.94
N ILE A 28 -2.50 -16.97 -7.93
CA ILE A 28 -3.61 -17.78 -7.41
C ILE A 28 -4.67 -17.98 -8.49
N ASP A 29 -5.04 -16.94 -9.23
CA ASP A 29 -6.02 -17.02 -10.33
C ASP A 29 -5.55 -17.98 -11.43
N ALA A 30 -4.24 -17.98 -11.74
CA ALA A 30 -3.66 -18.95 -12.67
C ALA A 30 -3.76 -20.39 -12.15
N MET A 31 -3.48 -20.60 -10.86
CA MET A 31 -3.66 -21.92 -10.22
C MET A 31 -5.11 -22.39 -10.25
N VAL A 32 -6.05 -21.54 -9.85
CA VAL A 32 -7.50 -21.85 -9.88
C VAL A 32 -7.90 -22.28 -11.29
N ARG A 33 -7.53 -21.51 -12.31
CA ARG A 33 -7.85 -21.83 -13.71
C ARG A 33 -7.33 -23.20 -14.13
N LEU A 34 -6.09 -23.53 -13.77
CA LEU A 34 -5.47 -24.81 -14.11
C LEU A 34 -6.13 -25.99 -13.37
N ILE A 35 -6.47 -25.81 -12.09
CA ILE A 35 -7.20 -26.79 -11.27
C ILE A 35 -8.61 -27.02 -11.86
N THR A 36 -9.32 -25.97 -12.24
CA THR A 36 -10.66 -26.07 -12.86
C THR A 36 -10.64 -26.80 -14.20
N ILE A 37 -9.53 -26.72 -14.95
CA ILE A 37 -9.33 -27.46 -16.21
C ILE A 37 -8.99 -28.96 -15.94
N GLY A 38 -8.84 -29.37 -14.67
CA GLY A 38 -8.64 -30.75 -14.26
C GLY A 38 -7.18 -31.11 -13.93
N ASN A 39 -6.27 -30.14 -13.85
CA ASN A 39 -4.90 -30.40 -13.41
C ASN A 39 -4.84 -30.66 -11.90
N SER A 40 -3.92 -31.54 -11.48
CA SER A 40 -3.63 -31.72 -10.06
C SER A 40 -3.07 -30.43 -9.44
N THR A 41 -3.28 -30.21 -8.14
CA THR A 41 -2.79 -29.01 -7.43
C THR A 41 -1.28 -28.80 -7.61
N GLN A 42 -0.51 -29.89 -7.60
CA GLN A 42 0.93 -29.84 -7.82
C GLN A 42 1.31 -29.48 -9.26
N SER A 43 0.63 -30.04 -10.27
CA SER A 43 0.84 -29.68 -11.68
C SER A 43 0.45 -28.22 -11.93
N SER A 44 -0.70 -27.80 -11.41
CA SER A 44 -1.19 -26.42 -11.49
C SER A 44 -0.22 -25.42 -10.86
N PHE A 45 0.38 -25.76 -9.71
CA PHE A 45 1.42 -24.95 -9.08
C PHE A 45 2.65 -24.79 -9.97
N GLN A 46 3.14 -25.89 -10.57
CA GLN A 46 4.30 -25.86 -11.46
C GLN A 46 4.07 -25.01 -12.71
N LEU A 47 2.91 -25.17 -13.35
CA LEU A 47 2.53 -24.41 -14.54
C LEU A 47 2.29 -22.92 -14.23
N ALA A 48 1.63 -22.59 -13.12
CA ALA A 48 1.43 -21.21 -12.69
C ALA A 48 2.77 -20.53 -12.32
N ALA A 49 3.69 -21.27 -11.70
CA ALA A 49 5.01 -20.75 -11.35
C ALA A 49 5.82 -20.37 -12.59
N ALA A 50 5.70 -21.13 -13.68
CA ALA A 50 6.40 -20.87 -14.94
C ALA A 50 5.92 -19.59 -15.64
N THR A 51 4.64 -19.21 -15.49
CA THR A 51 4.05 -18.00 -16.08
C THR A 51 4.16 -16.77 -15.17
N THR A 52 4.64 -16.95 -13.95
CA THR A 52 4.78 -15.87 -12.96
C THR A 52 5.95 -14.95 -13.32
N LYS A 53 5.77 -13.64 -13.12
CA LYS A 53 6.82 -12.64 -13.36
C LYS A 53 7.74 -12.48 -12.13
N ALA A 54 8.95 -11.97 -12.34
CA ALA A 54 9.80 -11.54 -11.23
C ALA A 54 9.16 -10.35 -10.47
N PRO A 55 9.34 -10.23 -9.15
CA PRO A 55 10.19 -11.05 -8.28
C PRO A 55 9.58 -12.36 -7.77
N LEU A 56 8.26 -12.57 -7.87
CA LEU A 56 7.59 -13.73 -7.29
C LEU A 56 8.07 -15.06 -7.89
N ARG A 57 8.40 -15.07 -9.19
CA ARG A 57 8.88 -16.25 -9.92
C ARG A 57 10.01 -16.99 -9.21
N GLY A 58 11.01 -16.26 -8.71
CA GLY A 58 12.18 -16.88 -8.06
C GLY A 58 11.81 -17.67 -6.80
N TYR A 59 10.85 -17.20 -6.02
CA TYR A 59 10.37 -17.90 -4.84
C TYR A 59 9.54 -19.14 -5.20
N MET A 60 8.72 -19.05 -6.26
CA MET A 60 7.92 -20.17 -6.76
C MET A 60 8.80 -21.27 -7.40
N GLU A 61 9.84 -20.88 -8.14
CA GLU A 61 10.84 -21.79 -8.70
C GLU A 61 11.63 -22.53 -7.61
N ASN A 62 11.96 -21.84 -6.51
CA ASN A 62 12.61 -22.44 -5.35
C ASN A 62 11.70 -23.45 -4.64
N ALA A 63 10.39 -23.19 -4.54
CA ALA A 63 9.46 -24.20 -4.02
C ALA A 63 9.32 -25.38 -5.00
N ASN A 64 9.28 -25.12 -6.30
CA ASN A 64 9.26 -26.16 -7.32
C ASN A 64 10.50 -27.07 -7.28
N SER A 65 11.69 -26.53 -6.97
CA SER A 65 12.89 -27.35 -6.83
C SER A 65 12.80 -28.28 -5.61
N LEU A 66 12.26 -27.80 -4.48
CA LEU A 66 11.99 -28.63 -3.31
C LEU A 66 10.99 -29.75 -3.63
N ILE A 67 9.92 -29.44 -4.36
CA ILE A 67 8.91 -30.43 -4.78
C ILE A 67 9.55 -31.49 -5.68
N ARG A 68 10.40 -31.09 -6.64
CA ARG A 68 11.14 -32.04 -7.49
C ARG A 68 12.14 -32.90 -6.69
N ALA A 69 12.63 -32.39 -5.56
CA ALA A 69 13.47 -33.14 -4.63
C ALA A 69 12.68 -34.09 -3.71
N GLY A 70 11.36 -34.21 -3.89
CA GLY A 70 10.51 -35.12 -3.12
C GLY A 70 9.88 -34.50 -1.87
N VAL A 71 10.03 -33.19 -1.64
CA VAL A 71 9.36 -32.50 -0.54
C VAL A 71 7.88 -32.30 -0.87
N ASN A 72 7.00 -32.57 0.10
CA ASN A 72 5.57 -32.34 -0.08
C ASN A 72 5.26 -30.85 -0.38
N LEU A 73 4.28 -30.60 -1.26
CA LEU A 73 3.88 -29.24 -1.67
C LEU A 73 3.58 -28.33 -0.47
N ASP A 74 2.81 -28.82 0.50
CA ASP A 74 2.49 -28.14 1.77
C ASP A 74 3.77 -27.66 2.50
N GLN A 75 4.73 -28.56 2.67
CA GLN A 75 5.99 -28.28 3.37
C GLN A 75 6.89 -27.32 2.57
N ALA A 76 6.96 -27.48 1.26
CA ALA A 76 7.73 -26.62 0.37
C ALA A 76 7.21 -25.18 0.39
N LEU A 77 5.88 -25.00 0.35
CA LEU A 77 5.23 -23.70 0.45
C LEU A 77 5.41 -23.05 1.83
N HIS A 78 5.31 -23.83 2.91
CA HIS A 78 5.59 -23.32 4.26
C HIS A 78 7.05 -22.90 4.44
N GLN A 79 8.00 -23.59 3.82
CA GLN A 79 9.40 -23.19 3.82
C GLN A 79 9.64 -21.91 3.00
N MET A 80 8.97 -21.78 1.86
CA MET A 80 8.99 -20.56 1.07
C MET A 80 8.39 -19.37 1.85
N ALA A 81 7.24 -19.55 2.51
CA ALA A 81 6.60 -18.53 3.33
C ALA A 81 7.51 -18.03 4.47
N ARG A 82 8.24 -18.96 5.11
CA ARG A 82 9.26 -18.63 6.14
C ARG A 82 10.44 -17.83 5.58
N THR A 83 10.80 -18.06 4.32
CA THR A 83 11.89 -17.36 3.64
C THR A 83 11.47 -15.94 3.24
N VAL A 84 10.26 -15.80 2.72
CA VAL A 84 9.71 -14.51 2.24
C VAL A 84 9.27 -13.60 3.39
N ARG A 85 8.79 -14.17 4.51
CA ARG A 85 8.31 -13.44 5.71
C ARG A 85 7.24 -12.39 5.39
N ILE A 86 6.26 -12.77 4.58
CA ILE A 86 5.09 -11.97 4.22
C ILE A 86 3.84 -12.77 4.61
N GLU A 87 2.89 -12.11 5.26
CA GLU A 87 1.69 -12.73 5.83
C GLU A 87 0.86 -13.44 4.75
N GLU A 88 0.71 -12.79 3.60
CA GLU A 88 -0.03 -13.29 2.44
C GLU A 88 0.57 -14.59 1.88
N MET A 89 1.88 -14.80 2.01
CA MET A 89 2.54 -16.04 1.58
C MET A 89 2.25 -17.19 2.55
N TYR A 90 2.15 -16.91 3.86
CA TYR A 90 1.71 -17.92 4.83
C TYR A 90 0.26 -18.33 4.59
N LEU A 91 -0.58 -17.35 4.24
CA LEU A 91 -1.98 -17.56 3.94
C LEU A 91 -2.13 -18.46 2.69
N LEU A 92 -1.38 -18.17 1.62
CA LEU A 92 -1.29 -19.03 0.43
C LEU A 92 -0.84 -20.46 0.77
N ALA A 93 0.23 -20.61 1.55
CA ALA A 93 0.76 -21.91 1.93
C ALA A 93 -0.27 -22.74 2.71
N ALA A 94 -0.96 -22.13 3.67
CA ALA A 94 -2.01 -22.79 4.45
C ALA A 94 -3.16 -23.27 3.56
N ILE A 95 -3.60 -22.47 2.59
CA ILE A 95 -4.73 -22.84 1.71
C ILE A 95 -4.34 -23.95 0.74
N LEU A 96 -3.16 -23.86 0.13
CA LEU A 96 -2.68 -24.92 -0.75
C LEU A 96 -2.43 -26.22 0.02
N GLY A 97 -1.92 -26.12 1.25
CA GLY A 97 -1.82 -27.25 2.18
C GLY A 97 -3.16 -27.90 2.49
N LEU A 98 -4.18 -27.09 2.78
CA LEU A 98 -5.56 -27.56 2.98
C LEU A 98 -6.14 -28.17 1.69
N GLY A 99 -5.93 -27.55 0.54
CA GLY A 99 -6.41 -28.04 -0.75
C GLY A 99 -5.84 -29.42 -1.13
N VAL A 100 -4.56 -29.65 -0.84
CA VAL A 100 -3.90 -30.96 -1.03
C VAL A 100 -4.44 -32.00 -0.06
N ARG A 101 -4.64 -31.64 1.22
CA ARG A 101 -5.09 -32.59 2.26
C ARG A 101 -6.55 -33.00 2.13
N TYR A 102 -7.43 -32.08 1.74
CA TYR A 102 -8.88 -32.31 1.81
C TYR A 102 -9.50 -32.69 0.46
N GLY A 103 -8.78 -32.57 -0.67
CA GLY A 103 -9.21 -33.05 -1.99
C GLY A 103 -10.53 -32.45 -2.53
N GLY A 104 -11.23 -31.64 -1.74
CA GLY A 104 -12.51 -31.03 -2.01
C GLY A 104 -12.35 -29.54 -2.28
N ARG A 105 -12.83 -29.13 -3.47
CA ARG A 105 -12.97 -27.75 -3.96
C ARG A 105 -11.91 -26.73 -3.53
N ALA A 106 -10.63 -27.06 -3.65
CA ALA A 106 -9.52 -26.14 -3.40
C ALA A 106 -9.61 -24.87 -4.27
N ASP A 107 -10.22 -24.97 -5.45
CA ASP A 107 -10.58 -23.87 -6.35
C ASP A 107 -11.37 -22.76 -5.63
N VAL A 108 -12.40 -23.10 -4.85
CA VAL A 108 -13.27 -22.11 -4.18
C VAL A 108 -12.54 -21.37 -3.08
N LEU A 109 -11.69 -22.06 -2.32
CA LEU A 109 -10.93 -21.45 -1.24
C LEU A 109 -9.85 -20.52 -1.78
N LEU A 110 -9.14 -20.96 -2.83
CA LEU A 110 -8.16 -20.13 -3.53
C LEU A 110 -8.82 -18.90 -4.16
N GLU A 111 -9.99 -19.05 -4.80
CA GLU A 111 -10.74 -17.93 -5.37
C GLU A 111 -11.17 -16.91 -4.31
N ARG A 112 -11.70 -17.36 -3.16
CA ARG A 112 -12.07 -16.47 -2.05
C ARG A 112 -10.88 -15.67 -1.53
N VAL A 113 -9.69 -16.27 -1.50
CA VAL A 113 -8.48 -15.61 -1.01
C VAL A 113 -7.89 -14.67 -2.04
N ALA A 114 -7.92 -15.04 -3.33
CA ALA A 114 -7.58 -14.12 -4.39
C ALA A 114 -8.47 -12.86 -4.33
N ASN A 115 -9.78 -13.04 -4.15
CA ASN A 115 -10.71 -11.92 -3.96
C ASN A 115 -10.38 -11.10 -2.71
N PHE A 116 -10.20 -11.74 -1.55
CA PHE A 116 -9.82 -11.06 -0.31
C PHE A 116 -8.53 -10.24 -0.43
N MET A 117 -7.51 -10.78 -1.11
CA MET A 117 -6.25 -10.07 -1.34
C MET A 117 -6.45 -8.85 -2.25
N ARG A 118 -7.26 -8.97 -3.31
CA ARG A 118 -7.60 -7.86 -4.21
C ARG A 118 -8.40 -6.78 -3.47
N ASP A 119 -9.38 -7.17 -2.66
CA ASP A 119 -10.18 -6.24 -1.85
C ASP A 119 -9.30 -5.46 -0.87
N ARG A 120 -8.32 -6.13 -0.24
CA ARG A 120 -7.34 -5.50 0.66
C ARG A 120 -6.42 -4.53 -0.08
N GLU A 121 -5.93 -4.89 -1.26
CA GLU A 121 -5.10 -4.01 -2.10
C GLU A 121 -5.89 -2.78 -2.55
N GLN A 122 -7.13 -2.98 -3.00
CA GLN A 122 -8.02 -1.92 -3.46
C GLN A 122 -8.40 -0.96 -2.32
N ALA A 123 -8.76 -1.49 -1.15
CA ALA A 123 -8.99 -0.68 0.05
C ALA A 123 -7.74 0.12 0.44
N GLY A 124 -6.55 -0.46 0.32
CA GLY A 124 -5.29 0.26 0.54
C GLY A 124 -5.08 1.40 -0.45
N HIS A 125 -5.37 1.18 -1.74
CA HIS A 125 -5.31 2.24 -2.75
C HIS A 125 -6.33 3.35 -2.51
N GLU A 126 -7.55 2.99 -2.11
CA GLU A 126 -8.61 3.92 -1.77
C GLU A 126 -8.24 4.78 -0.56
N LEU A 127 -7.69 4.18 0.51
CA LEU A 127 -7.18 4.91 1.67
C LEU A 127 -6.08 5.91 1.30
N VAL A 128 -5.13 5.52 0.44
CA VAL A 128 -4.07 6.42 -0.04
C VAL A 128 -4.64 7.55 -0.91
N ALA A 129 -5.63 7.24 -1.75
CA ALA A 129 -6.28 8.23 -2.59
C ALA A 129 -7.08 9.24 -1.76
N MET A 130 -7.91 8.77 -0.83
CA MET A 130 -8.68 9.61 0.10
C MET A 130 -7.76 10.48 0.98
N SER A 131 -6.68 9.91 1.52
CA SER A 131 -5.68 10.66 2.28
C SER A 131 -5.02 11.77 1.44
N SER A 132 -4.77 11.50 0.16
CA SER A 132 -4.19 12.49 -0.77
C SER A 132 -5.15 13.63 -1.06
N GLU A 133 -6.45 13.35 -1.23
CA GLU A 133 -7.48 14.36 -1.44
C GLU A 133 -7.68 15.25 -0.20
N THR A 134 -7.78 14.64 0.99
CA THR A 134 -7.89 15.38 2.26
C THR A 134 -6.65 16.25 2.49
N ARG A 135 -5.46 15.74 2.21
CA ARG A 135 -4.21 16.50 2.33
C ARG A 135 -4.15 17.65 1.33
N LEU A 136 -4.51 17.44 0.07
CA LEU A 136 -4.53 18.50 -0.94
C LEU A 136 -5.51 19.61 -0.56
N SER A 137 -6.72 19.24 -0.12
CA SER A 137 -7.74 20.19 0.32
C SER A 137 -7.27 21.00 1.54
N ALA A 138 -6.63 20.35 2.51
CA ALA A 138 -6.02 21.03 3.66
C ALA A 138 -4.90 22.01 3.25
N TRP A 139 -4.07 21.65 2.27
CA TRP A 139 -3.03 22.53 1.72
C TRP A 139 -3.62 23.76 1.02
N ILE A 140 -4.66 23.57 0.19
CA ILE A 140 -5.34 24.67 -0.52
C ILE A 140 -5.97 25.64 0.48
N LEU A 141 -6.75 25.11 1.44
CA LEU A 141 -7.41 25.93 2.46
C LEU A 141 -6.42 26.64 3.39
N GLY A 142 -5.28 26.00 3.71
CA GLY A 142 -4.23 26.59 4.53
C GLY A 142 -3.40 27.66 3.80
N LEU A 143 -3.17 27.53 2.49
CA LEU A 143 -2.39 28.49 1.71
C LEU A 143 -3.20 29.69 1.24
N LEU A 144 -4.50 29.53 0.99
CA LEU A 144 -5.34 30.58 0.41
C LEU A 144 -5.28 31.90 1.21
N PRO A 145 -5.45 31.91 2.55
CA PRO A 145 -5.38 33.15 3.33
C PRO A 145 -3.99 33.78 3.34
N VAL A 146 -2.94 32.95 3.31
CA VAL A 146 -1.55 33.41 3.25
C VAL A 146 -1.27 34.09 1.90
N CYS A 147 -1.68 33.46 0.79
CA CYS A 147 -1.55 34.02 -0.55
C CYS A 147 -2.33 35.33 -0.71
N VAL A 148 -3.58 35.39 -0.22
CA VAL A 148 -4.39 36.60 -0.25
C VAL A 148 -3.77 37.71 0.59
N GLY A 149 -3.28 37.39 1.80
CA GLY A 149 -2.57 38.36 2.64
C GLY A 149 -1.33 38.93 1.97
N LEU A 150 -0.51 38.07 1.35
CA LEU A 150 0.66 38.48 0.57
C LEU A 150 0.29 39.35 -0.64
N ALA A 151 -0.78 38.98 -1.36
CA ALA A 151 -1.27 39.76 -2.50
C ALA A 151 -1.72 41.16 -2.08
N ILE A 152 -2.41 41.29 -0.93
CA ILE A 152 -2.82 42.60 -0.39
C ILE A 152 -1.60 43.46 -0.04
N VAL A 153 -0.57 42.86 0.56
CA VAL A 153 0.68 43.57 0.89
C VAL A 153 1.40 44.06 -0.37
N LEU A 154 1.49 43.23 -1.41
CA LEU A 154 2.19 43.56 -2.66
C LEU A 154 1.42 44.55 -3.55
N LEU A 155 0.10 44.38 -3.68
CA LEU A 155 -0.73 45.21 -4.55
C LEU A 155 -1.16 46.53 -3.89
N ASN A 156 -1.30 46.54 -2.56
CA ASN A 156 -1.79 47.69 -1.80
C ASN A 156 -0.99 47.90 -0.50
N GLY A 157 0.33 48.12 -0.63
CA GLY A 157 1.22 48.38 0.51
C GLY A 157 0.78 49.57 1.39
N SER A 158 0.11 50.57 0.83
CA SER A 158 -0.44 51.72 1.57
C SER A 158 -1.65 51.39 2.44
N TYR A 159 -2.38 50.31 2.12
CA TYR A 159 -3.49 49.79 2.93
C TYR A 159 -2.96 49.01 4.13
N PHE A 160 -1.99 48.13 3.88
CA PHE A 160 -1.33 47.37 4.95
C PHE A 160 -0.58 48.29 5.93
N ASN A 161 0.12 49.31 5.43
CA ASN A 161 0.84 50.26 6.29
C ASN A 161 -0.11 51.09 7.18
N ARG A 162 -1.31 51.44 6.69
CA ARG A 162 -2.35 52.09 7.52
C ARG A 162 -2.89 51.16 8.59
N MET A 163 -3.19 49.90 8.25
CA MET A 163 -3.59 48.89 9.25
C MET A 163 -2.50 48.61 10.29
N TRP A 164 -1.22 48.66 9.90
CA TRP A 164 -0.11 48.42 10.81
C TRP A 164 0.09 49.56 11.82
N GLN A 165 -0.27 50.80 11.45
CA GLN A 165 -0.14 51.97 12.32
C GLN A 165 -1.34 52.17 13.25
N ASP A 166 -2.48 51.56 12.96
CA ASP A 166 -3.69 51.62 13.77
C ASP A 166 -3.71 50.48 14.83
N PRO A 167 -3.88 50.78 16.13
CA PRO A 167 -3.99 49.77 17.19
C PRO A 167 -5.07 48.70 16.92
N VAL A 168 -6.17 49.09 16.29
CA VAL A 168 -7.25 48.15 15.94
C VAL A 168 -6.81 47.23 14.80
N GLY A 169 -6.10 47.77 13.81
CA GLY A 169 -5.57 47.01 12.68
C GLY A 169 -4.53 45.97 13.09
N GLN A 170 -3.64 46.30 14.03
CA GLN A 170 -2.69 45.34 14.62
C GLN A 170 -3.43 44.17 15.30
N MET A 171 -4.45 44.46 16.11
CA MET A 171 -5.21 43.41 16.80
C MET A 171 -5.93 42.47 15.83
N MET A 172 -6.46 42.99 14.73
CA MET A 172 -7.08 42.17 13.67
C MET A 172 -6.06 41.30 12.93
N ILE A 173 -4.85 41.80 12.65
CA ILE A 173 -3.79 41.03 12.00
C ILE A 173 -3.32 39.88 12.89
N PHE A 174 -3.04 40.16 14.17
CA PHE A 174 -2.63 39.12 15.12
C PHE A 174 -3.75 38.11 15.37
N GLY A 175 -5.01 38.55 15.43
CA GLY A 175 -6.18 37.68 15.53
C GLY A 175 -6.33 36.76 14.30
N ALA A 176 -6.18 37.31 13.10
CA ALA A 176 -6.23 36.55 11.86
C ALA A 176 -5.08 35.53 11.76
N LEU A 177 -3.86 35.92 12.13
CA LEU A 177 -2.71 35.00 12.21
C LEU A 177 -2.94 33.89 13.24
N GLY A 178 -3.45 34.21 14.42
CA GLY A 178 -3.78 33.22 15.44
C GLY A 178 -4.82 32.21 14.96
N LEU A 179 -5.90 32.69 14.33
CA LEU A 179 -6.94 31.84 13.77
C LEU A 179 -6.41 30.98 12.61
N GLN A 180 -5.52 31.54 11.78
CA GLN A 180 -4.88 30.82 10.69
C GLN A 180 -3.99 29.68 11.21
N VAL A 181 -3.14 29.96 12.19
CA VAL A 181 -2.27 28.94 12.81
C VAL A 181 -3.12 27.86 13.49
N PHE A 182 -4.19 28.24 14.18
CA PHE A 182 -5.13 27.31 14.79
C PHE A 182 -5.84 26.43 13.76
N GLY A 183 -6.29 27.01 12.65
CA GLY A 183 -6.91 26.29 11.54
C GLY A 183 -5.95 25.28 10.90
N VAL A 184 -4.71 25.67 10.64
CA VAL A 184 -3.68 24.76 10.10
C VAL A 184 -3.36 23.64 11.10
N LEU A 185 -3.30 23.93 12.41
CA LEU A 185 -3.09 22.92 13.45
C LEU A 185 -4.24 21.91 13.52
N LEU A 186 -5.49 22.36 13.42
CA LEU A 186 -6.65 21.49 13.36
C LEU A 186 -6.63 20.58 12.12
N LEU A 187 -6.35 21.16 10.96
CA LEU A 187 -6.22 20.41 9.70
C LEU A 187 -5.08 19.38 9.78
N TYR A 188 -3.94 19.74 10.37
CA TYR A 188 -2.82 18.83 10.55
C TYR A 188 -3.15 17.66 11.49
N ARG A 189 -3.92 17.92 12.56
CA ARG A 189 -4.38 16.86 13.46
C ARG A 189 -5.35 15.91 12.77
N LEU A 190 -6.33 16.45 12.03
CA LEU A 190 -7.30 15.63 11.31
C LEU A 190 -6.60 14.72 10.28
N ALA A 191 -5.67 15.28 9.51
CA ALA A 191 -4.93 14.54 8.49
C ALA A 191 -3.92 13.50 9.03
N ARG A 192 -3.70 13.44 10.36
CA ARG A 192 -2.79 12.47 11.01
C ARG A 192 -3.53 11.33 11.71
N ILE A 193 -4.85 11.46 11.91
CA ILE A 193 -5.66 10.49 12.67
C ILE A 193 -6.15 9.34 11.76
N ASP A 194 -6.06 9.50 10.44
CA ASP A 194 -6.27 8.45 9.43
C ASP A 194 -4.94 7.77 9.01
#